data_AF-A0A428VYV8-F1
#
_entry.id   AF-A0A428VYV8-F1
#
_cell.length_a   1.000
_cell.length_b   1.000
_cell.length_c   1.000
_cell.angle_alpha   90.00
_cell.angle_beta   90.00
_cell.angle_gamma   90.00
#
_symmetry.space_group_name_H-M   'P 1'
#
loop_
_entity.id
_entity.type
_entity.pdbx_description
1 polymer ?
#
loop_
_entity_poly.entity_id
_entity_poly.type
_entity_poly.pdbx_seq_one_letter_code
_entity_poly.pdbx_strand_id
1 'polypeptide(L)' 'EEVREALQIGPDAPIITTDARHRADAKSALITLVEHALMARLK' A
#
# COMPACT_ATOMS: atom_id res chain seq x y z
N GLU A 1 10.98 -7.18 5.73
CA GLU A 1 11.19 -6.46 7.00
C GLU A 1 12.08 -5.23 6.83
N GLU A 2 13.26 -5.35 6.22
CA GLU A 2 14.22 -4.24 6.06
C GLU A 2 13.62 -2.92 5.52
N VAL A 3 12.79 -2.97 4.47
CA VAL A 3 12.13 -1.78 3.91
C VAL A 3 11.20 -1.11 4.94
N ARG A 4 10.49 -1.92 5.73
CA ARG A 4 9.55 -1.45 6.73
C ARG A 4 10.29 -0.76 7.88
N GLU A 5 11.37 -1.39 8.36
CA GLU A 5 12.23 -0.84 9.41
C GLU A 5 12.91 0.45 8.96
N ALA A 6 13.54 0.44 7.78
CA ALA A 6 14.28 1.59 7.24
C ALA A 6 13.39 2.83 7.04
N LEU A 7 12.11 2.63 6.69
CA LEU A 7 11.14 3.70 6.48
C LEU A 7 10.24 3.95 7.69
N GLN A 8 10.48 3.28 8.83
CA GLN A 8 9.71 3.40 10.07
C GLN A 8 8.20 3.20 9.85
N ILE A 9 7.82 2.23 9.01
CA ILE A 9 6.43 1.98 8.63
C ILE A 9 5.77 1.03 9.65
N GLY A 10 4.72 1.49 10.33
CA GLY A 10 3.95 0.67 11.28
C GLY A 10 3.29 -0.57 10.65
N PRO A 11 3.06 -1.65 11.42
CA PRO A 11 2.67 -2.97 10.90
C PRO A 11 1.34 -2.97 10.14
N ASP A 12 0.44 -2.05 10.46
CA ASP A 12 -0.88 -1.95 9.85
C ASP A 12 -0.86 -1.33 8.45
N ALA A 13 0.21 -0.62 8.08
CA ALA A 13 0.34 -0.02 6.76
C ALA A 13 0.80 -1.08 5.73
N PRO A 14 0.02 -1.32 4.66
CA PRO A 14 0.36 -2.29 3.63
C PRO A 14 1.55 -1.81 2.80
N ILE A 15 2.45 -2.75 2.48
CA ILE A 15 3.55 -2.54 1.52
C ILE A 15 3.31 -3.50 0.36
N ILE A 16 3.23 -2.96 -0.85
CA ILE A 16 2.98 -3.73 -2.07
C ILE A 16 4.04 -3.43 -3.12
N THR A 17 4.38 -4.42 -3.93
CA THR A 17 5.21 -4.24 -5.12
C THR A 17 4.37 -3.67 -6.25
N THR A 18 4.89 -2.71 -7.00
CA THR A 18 4.20 -2.10 -8.14
C THR A 18 5.21 -1.60 -9.14
N ASP A 19 5.02 -1.92 -10.42
CA ASP A 19 5.73 -1.22 -11.50
C ASP A 19 4.88 -0.05 -12.00
N ALA A 20 5.27 1.17 -11.63
CA ALA A 20 4.54 2.38 -12.01
C ALA A 20 4.47 2.62 -13.53
N ARG A 21 5.31 1.95 -14.33
CA ARG A 21 5.30 2.05 -15.80
C ARG A 21 4.16 1.25 -16.42
N HIS A 22 3.61 0.27 -15.69
CA HIS A 22 2.49 -0.54 -16.14
C HIS A 22 1.18 0.00 -15.54
N ARG A 23 0.28 0.49 -16.41
CA ARG A 23 -1.01 1.05 -15.98
C ARG A 23 -1.85 0.05 -15.15
N ALA A 24 -1.76 -1.25 -15.46
CA ALA A 24 -2.48 -2.28 -14.74
C ALA A 24 -2.00 -2.37 -13.27
N ASP A 25 -0.69 -2.35 -13.05
CA ASP A 25 -0.07 -2.44 -11.73
C ASP A 25 -0.40 -1.20 -10.90
N ALA A 26 -0.24 0.00 -11.50
CA ALA A 26 -0.59 1.26 -10.84
C ALA A 26 -2.09 1.32 -10.44
N LYS A 27 -2.98 0.81 -11.30
CA LYS A 27 -4.42 0.72 -10.98
C LYS A 27 -4.66 -0.18 -9.77
N SER A 28 -4.04 -1.36 -9.73
CA SER A 28 -4.17 -2.28 -8.60
C SER A 28 -3.66 -1.65 -7.30
N ALA A 29 -2.53 -0.95 -7.34
CA ALA A 29 -1.98 -0.25 -6.18
C ALA A 29 -2.93 0.81 -5.60
N LEU A 30 -3.56 1.60 -6.48
CA LEU A 30 -4.51 2.63 -6.07
C LEU A 30 -5.80 2.03 -5.49
N ILE A 31 -6.26 0.88 -6.00
CA ILE A 31 -7.40 0.16 -5.42
C ILE A 31 -7.07 -0.29 -4.00
N THR A 32 -5.91 -0.94 -3.78
CA THR A 32 -5.46 -1.37 -2.45
C THR A 32 -5.36 -0.19 -1.48
N LEU A 33 -4.88 0.96 -1.95
CA LEU A 33 -4.83 2.19 -1.13
C LEU A 33 -6.24 2.61 -0.67
N VAL A 34 -7.20 2.66 -1.59
CA VAL A 34 -8.58 3.07 -1.26
C VAL A 34 -9.23 2.07 -0.31
N GLU A 35 -9.06 0.76 -0.55
CA GLU A 35 -9.57 -0.29 0.34
C GLU A 35 -8.99 -0.14 1.75
N HIS A 36 -7.68 0.06 1.89
CA HIS A 36 -7.04 0.27 3.18
C HIS A 36 -7.57 1.53 3.89
N ALA A 37 -7.70 2.65 3.16
CA ALA A 37 -8.21 3.91 3.73
C ALA A 37 -9.68 3.79 4.18
N LEU A 38 -10.52 3.08 3.41
CA LEU A 38 -11.91 2.83 3.79
C LEU A 38 -12.01 1.98 5.05
N MET A 39 -11.20 0.92 5.15
CA MET A 39 -11.17 0.05 6.34
C MET A 39 -10.62 0.78 7.57
N ALA A 40 -9.62 1.64 7.39
CA ALA A 40 -9.08 2.47 8.47
C ALA A 40 -10.09 3.51 8.97
N ARG A 41 -10.92 4.06 8.09
CA ARG A 41 -11.99 5.02 8.46
C ARG A 41 -13.17 4.38 9.21
N LEU A 42 -13.40 3.08 9.01
CA LEU A 42 -14.49 2.35 9.64
C LEU A 42 -14.11 1.76 11.01
N LYS A 43 -12.84 1.87 11.41
CA LYS A 43 -12.35 1.55 12.75
C LYS A 43 -12.43 2.78 13.65
#